data_AF-A0A941DIJ7-F1
#
_entry.id   AF-A0A941DIJ7-F1
#
_cell.length_a   1.000
_cell.length_b   1.000
_cell.length_c   1.000
_cell.angle_alpha   90.00
_cell.angle_beta   90.00
_cell.angle_gamma   90.00
#
_symmetry.space_group_name_H-M   'P 1'
#
loop_
_entity.id
_entity.type
_entity.pdbx_description
1 polymer ?
#
loop_
_entity_poly.entity_id
_entity_poly.type
_entity_poly.pdbx_seq_one_letter_code
_entity_poly.pdbx_strand_id
1 'polypeptide(L)'
;MDRHGIYEAKVEVLNAETGEWIPKKASSTFFPKEWTPERLNAEVLSAFENKTWVEPKVAGMPRSWIGMSESGVRMKGHFLNGKIDTVYPILGGK
;
A
#
# COMPACT_ATOMS: atom_id res chain seq x y z
N MET A 1 5.89 12.13 -8.15
CA MET A 1 6.46 10.80 -8.36
C MET A 1 7.82 10.78 -7.67
N ASP A 2 8.16 9.73 -6.93
CA ASP A 2 9.46 9.59 -6.28
C ASP A 2 10.49 8.89 -7.20
N ARG A 3 11.71 8.68 -6.68
CA ARG A 3 12.82 8.05 -7.41
C ARG A 3 12.54 6.62 -7.91
N HIS A 4 11.51 5.98 -7.36
CA HIS A 4 11.12 4.60 -7.66
C HIS A 4 9.84 4.53 -8.49
N GLY A 5 9.27 5.67 -8.89
CA GLY A 5 8.06 5.73 -9.71
C GLY A 5 6.76 5.76 -8.91
N ILE A 6 6.82 5.76 -7.57
CA ILE A 6 5.62 5.85 -6.72
C ILE A 6 5.06 7.27 -6.85
N TYR A 7 3.76 7.41 -7.06
CA TYR A 7 3.11 8.71 -7.15
C TYR A 7 1.96 8.84 -6.15
N GLU A 8 1.75 10.05 -5.67
CA GLU A 8 0.53 10.40 -4.93
C GLU A 8 -0.57 10.79 -5.90
N ALA A 9 -1.79 10.34 -5.62
CA ALA A 9 -2.98 11.00 -6.14
C ALA A 9 -3.98 11.25 -5.01
N LYS A 10 -4.70 12.36 -5.13
CA LYS A 10 -5.88 12.60 -4.31
C LYS A 10 -6.98 11.66 -4.81
N VAL A 11 -7.51 10.86 -3.89
CA VAL A 11 -8.66 10.01 -4.16
C VAL A 11 -9.84 10.62 -3.45
N GLU A 12 -10.88 10.89 -4.21
CA GLU A 12 -12.18 11.30 -3.70
C GLU A 12 -13.10 10.08 -3.72
N VAL A 13 -13.93 9.95 -2.70
CA VAL A 13 -14.96 8.91 -2.63
C VAL A 13 -16.30 9.59 -2.81
N LEU A 14 -17.07 9.17 -3.81
CA LEU A 14 -18.43 9.66 -3.99
C LEU A 14 -19.30 9.18 -2.82
N ASN A 15 -19.89 10.12 -2.10
CA ASN A 15 -20.92 9.82 -1.13
C ASN A 15 -22.21 9.46 -1.89
N ALA A 16 -22.64 8.20 -1.78
CA ALA A 16 -23.82 7.72 -2.48
C ALA A 16 -25.14 8.33 -1.96
N GLU A 17 -25.16 8.85 -0.73
CA GLU A 17 -26.35 9.45 -0.11
C GLU A 17 -26.50 10.93 -0.46
N THR A 18 -25.39 11.68 -0.53
CA THR A 18 -25.41 13.13 -0.81
C THR A 18 -25.04 13.47 -2.25
N GLY A 19 -24.44 12.54 -3.00
CA GLY A 19 -23.92 12.77 -4.34
C GLY A 19 -22.64 13.60 -4.38
N GLU A 20 -22.05 13.91 -3.22
CA GLU A 20 -20.85 14.76 -3.14
C GLU A 20 -19.57 13.93 -3.12
N TRP A 21 -18.53 14.43 -3.78
CA TRP A 21 -17.18 13.86 -3.71
C TRP A 21 -16.52 14.26 -2.39
N ILE A 22 -16.24 13.27 -1.54
CA ILE A 22 -15.55 13.49 -0.26
C ILE A 22 -14.06 13.17 -0.45
N PRO A 23 -13.15 14.15 -0.34
CA PRO A 23 -11.73 13.89 -0.46
C PRO A 23 -11.21 13.08 0.73
N LYS A 24 -10.41 12.05 0.46
CA LYS A 24 -9.66 11.38 1.52
C LYS A 24 -8.68 12.36 2.16
N LYS A 25 -8.69 12.43 3.50
CA LYS A 25 -7.81 13.32 4.27
C LYS A 25 -6.31 13.02 4.07
N ALA A 26 -5.96 11.80 3.68
CA ALA A 26 -4.58 11.41 3.39
C ALA A 26 -4.40 11.13 1.89
N SER A 27 -3.28 11.59 1.33
CA SER A 27 -2.84 11.21 -0.03
C SER A 27 -2.79 9.69 -0.16
N SER A 28 -3.28 9.17 -1.29
CA SER A 28 -3.10 7.76 -1.64
C SER A 28 -1.85 7.60 -2.48
N THR A 29 -1.07 6.58 -2.19
CA THR A 29 0.15 6.23 -2.90
C THR A 29 -0.10 5.09 -3.86
N PHE A 30 0.47 5.20 -5.05
CA PHE A 30 0.27 4.24 -6.13
C PHE A 30 1.60 3.66 -6.57
N PHE A 31 1.59 2.37 -6.92
CA PHE A 31 2.74 1.72 -7.52
C PHE A 31 3.09 2.39 -8.87
N PRO A 32 4.34 2.24 -9.34
CA PRO A 32 4.75 2.77 -10.63
C PRO A 32 3.84 2.23 -11.75
N LYS A 33 3.42 3.12 -12.67
CA LYS A 33 2.42 2.79 -13.71
C LYS A 33 2.96 1.78 -14.73
N GLU A 34 4.28 1.73 -14.87
CA GLU A 34 5.01 0.84 -15.75
C GLU A 34 5.15 -0.59 -15.20
N TRP A 35 4.71 -0.87 -13.98
CA TRP A 35 4.76 -2.22 -13.42
C TRP A 35 3.66 -3.08 -14.01
N THR A 36 4.06 -4.23 -14.57
CA THR A 36 3.10 -5.28 -14.94
C THR A 36 2.57 -5.98 -13.68
N PRO A 37 1.42 -6.67 -13.76
CA PRO A 37 0.90 -7.47 -12.64
C PRO A 37 1.91 -8.50 -12.10
N GLU A 38 2.67 -9.14 -12.99
CA GLU A 38 3.70 -10.13 -12.62
C GLU A 38 4.83 -9.48 -11.83
N ARG A 39 5.30 -8.31 -12.30
CA ARG A 39 6.31 -7.53 -11.58
C ARG A 39 5.81 -7.09 -10.21
N LEU A 40 4.59 -6.55 -10.15
CA LEU A 40 3.98 -6.14 -8.88
C LEU A 40 3.93 -7.31 -7.89
N ASN A 41 3.52 -8.50 -8.32
CA ASN A 41 3.49 -9.68 -7.48
C ASN A 41 4.89 -10.06 -6.97
N ALA A 42 5.92 -10.06 -7.83
CA ALA A 42 7.30 -10.36 -7.43
C ALA A 42 7.84 -9.34 -6.39
N GLU A 43 7.56 -8.05 -6.60
CA GLU A 43 7.96 -6.98 -5.69
C GLU A 43 7.24 -7.08 -4.33
N VAL A 44 5.95 -7.44 -4.34
CA VAL A 44 5.17 -7.64 -3.11
C VAL A 44 5.66 -8.86 -2.34
N LEU A 45 5.95 -9.97 -3.03
CA LEU A 45 6.48 -11.18 -2.41
C LEU A 45 7.85 -10.94 -1.77
N SER A 46 8.79 -10.34 -2.51
CA SER A 46 10.12 -10.02 -1.97
C SER A 46 10.06 -9.06 -0.78
N ALA A 47 9.17 -8.07 -0.81
CA ALA A 47 8.95 -7.19 0.34
C ALA A 47 8.32 -7.91 1.54
N PHE A 48 7.39 -8.84 1.28
CA PHE A 48 6.74 -9.63 2.32
C PHE A 48 7.70 -10.63 2.96
N GLU A 49 8.64 -11.20 2.21
CA GLU A 49 9.71 -12.05 2.74
C GLU A 49 10.58 -11.28 3.74
N ASN A 50 10.92 -10.03 3.42
CA ASN A 50 11.71 -9.13 4.26
C ASN A 50 10.88 -8.26 5.21
N LYS A 51 9.67 -8.69 5.56
CA LYS A 51 8.74 -7.87 6.34
C LYS A 51 9.10 -7.75 7.82
N THR A 52 8.71 -6.61 8.39
CA THR A 52 8.51 -6.41 9.83
C THR A 52 7.02 -6.34 10.14
N TRP A 53 6.57 -7.13 11.09
CA TRP A 53 5.18 -7.10 11.55
C TRP A 53 4.90 -5.83 12.36
N VAL A 54 3.74 -5.22 12.13
CA VAL A 54 3.25 -4.04 12.86
C VAL A 54 1.99 -4.46 13.60
N GLU A 55 2.02 -4.28 14.92
CA GLU A 55 0.86 -4.57 15.75
C GLU A 55 -0.30 -3.59 15.46
N PRO A 56 -1.54 -4.10 15.41
CA PRO A 56 -2.70 -3.24 15.23
C PRO A 56 -2.87 -2.33 16.45
N LYS A 57 -3.09 -1.04 16.21
CA LYS A 57 -3.34 -0.06 17.28
C LYS A 57 -4.72 -0.19 17.94
N VAL A 58 -5.61 -0.95 17.32
CA VAL A 58 -7.00 -1.17 17.77
C VAL A 58 -7.28 -2.66 17.72
N ALA A 59 -7.86 -3.21 18.79
CA ALA A 59 -8.24 -4.62 18.85
C ALA A 59 -9.25 -4.97 17.73
N GLY A 60 -9.05 -6.11 17.07
CA GLY A 60 -9.89 -6.57 15.96
C GLY A 60 -9.46 -6.11 14.56
N MET A 61 -8.43 -5.26 14.44
CA MET A 61 -7.85 -4.94 13.13
C MET A 61 -6.91 -6.03 12.61
N PRO A 62 -6.86 -6.25 11.29
CA PRO A 62 -5.92 -7.20 10.69
C PRO A 62 -4.48 -6.80 10.97
N ARG A 63 -3.63 -7.80 11.19
CA ARG A 63 -2.20 -7.60 11.42
C ARG A 63 -1.59 -6.93 10.20
N SER A 64 -0.81 -5.87 10.42
CA SER A 64 -0.15 -5.15 9.34
C SER A 64 1.31 -5.56 9.26
N TRP A 65 1.94 -5.30 8.12
CA TRP A 65 3.36 -5.51 7.92
C TRP A 65 3.96 -4.39 7.07
N ILE A 66 5.24 -4.13 7.24
CA ILE A 66 6.02 -3.20 6.41
C ILE A 66 7.22 -3.96 5.86
N GLY A 67 7.46 -3.84 4.56
CA GLY A 67 8.59 -4.49 3.89
C GLY A 67 9.22 -3.56 2.86
N MET A 68 10.39 -3.95 2.37
CA MET A 68 11.07 -3.30 1.25
C MET A 68 11.32 -4.35 0.17
N SER A 69 10.88 -4.07 -1.05
CA SER A 69 11.12 -4.96 -2.19
C SER A 69 12.56 -4.87 -2.67
N GLU A 70 12.96 -5.78 -3.55
CA GLU A 70 14.30 -5.79 -4.14
C GLU A 70 14.63 -4.51 -4.92
N SER A 71 13.64 -3.89 -5.57
CA SER A 71 13.82 -2.59 -6.25
C SER A 71 13.92 -1.40 -5.28
N GLY A 72 13.80 -1.64 -3.97
CA GLY A 72 13.88 -0.60 -2.94
C GLY A 72 12.54 0.12 -2.69
N VAL A 73 11.42 -0.43 -3.18
CA VAL A 73 10.09 0.09 -2.89
C VAL A 73 9.65 -0.37 -1.51
N ARG A 74 9.53 0.58 -0.60
CA ARG A 74 8.95 0.33 0.73
C ARG A 74 7.44 0.25 0.61
N MET A 75 6.85 -0.75 1.24
CA MET A 75 5.41 -0.99 1.17
C MET A 75 4.84 -1.44 2.51
N LYS A 76 3.54 -1.20 2.68
CA LYS A 76 2.76 -1.70 3.81
C LYS A 76 1.63 -2.55 3.30
N GLY A 77 1.35 -3.63 4.02
CA GLY A 77 0.20 -4.46 3.72
C GLY A 77 -0.55 -4.93 4.97
N HIS A 78 -1.73 -5.46 4.72
CA HIS A 78 -2.58 -6.11 5.69
C HIS A 78 -2.59 -7.62 5.45
N PHE A 79 -2.52 -8.39 6.54
CA PHE A 79 -2.54 -9.84 6.50
C PHE A 79 -3.79 -10.33 7.23
N LEU A 80 -4.64 -11.05 6.50
CA LEU A 80 -5.93 -11.55 6.97
C LEU A 80 -6.09 -12.99 6.50
N ASN A 81 -6.53 -13.88 7.40
CA ASN A 81 -6.84 -15.28 7.09
C ASN A 81 -5.72 -16.03 6.32
N GLY A 82 -4.46 -15.79 6.69
CA GLY A 82 -3.31 -16.46 6.07
C GLY A 82 -2.88 -15.90 4.71
N LYS A 83 -3.45 -14.78 4.27
CA LYS A 83 -3.17 -14.16 2.96
C LYS A 83 -2.85 -12.68 3.10
N ILE A 84 -2.08 -12.16 2.15
CA ILE A 84 -1.96 -10.71 1.94
C ILE A 84 -3.28 -10.25 1.35
N ASP A 85 -4.00 -9.41 2.08
CA ASP A 85 -5.30 -8.89 1.68
C ASP A 85 -5.17 -7.61 0.87
N THR A 86 -4.35 -6.67 1.37
CA THR A 86 -4.13 -5.36 0.76
C THR A 86 -2.65 -5.00 0.86
N VAL A 87 -2.11 -4.34 -0.17
CA VAL A 87 -0.75 -3.80 -0.16
C VAL A 87 -0.69 -2.47 -0.90
N TYR A 88 0.10 -1.52 -0.40
CA TYR A 88 0.32 -0.21 -1.01
C TYR A 88 1.75 0.29 -0.74
N PRO A 89 2.35 1.05 -1.67
CA PRO A 89 3.68 1.60 -1.47
C PRO A 89 3.65 2.73 -0.44
N ILE A 90 4.76 2.95 0.26
CA ILE A 90 4.94 4.07 1.18
C ILE A 90 5.96 5.03 0.57
N LEU A 91 5.58 6.29 0.40
CA LEU A 91 6.49 7.32 -0.11
C LEU A 91 7.58 7.66 0.89
N GLY A 92 8.79 7.90 0.37
CA GLY A 92 9.90 8.37 1.19
C GLY A 92 10.54 7.27 2.03
N GLY A 93 10.63 6.04 1.51
CA GLY A 93 11.53 5.02 2.05
C GLY A 93 12.96 5.54 2.03
N LYS A 94 13.39 6.11 3.16
CA LYS A 94 14.75 6.57 3.42
C LYS A 94 15.75 5.43 3.26
#